data_AF-A0A831JZ37-F1
#
_entry.id   AF-A0A831JZ37-F1
#
_cell.length_a   1.000
_cell.length_b   1.000
_cell.length_c   1.000
_cell.angle_alpha   90.00
_cell.angle_beta   90.00
_cell.angle_gamma   90.00
#
_symmetry.space_group_name_H-M   'P 1'
#
loop_
_entity.id
_entity.type
_entity.pdbx_description
1 polymer ?
#
loop_
_entity_poly.entity_id
_entity_poly.type
_entity_poly.pdbx_seq_one_letter_code
_entity_poly.pdbx_strand_id
1 'polypeptide(L)' 'MPYGPETTNKDGTLNEVGQKVERCVAQVMKDPNFKPKTGQDKKEAAIAVCKASIIRAEEVNKQLQK' A
#
# COMPACT_ATOMS: atom_id res chain seq x y z
N MET A 1 17.05 -14.26 9.30
CA MET A 1 17.01 -13.53 8.02
C MET A 1 15.94 -12.45 8.12
N PRO A 2 16.27 -11.16 8.35
CA PRO A 2 15.28 -10.11 8.34
C PRO A 2 15.04 -9.68 6.89
N TYR A 3 13.85 -9.95 6.37
CA TYR A 3 13.38 -9.34 5.14
C TYR A 3 12.94 -7.91 5.44
N GLY A 4 13.59 -6.94 4.80
CA GLY A 4 13.04 -5.59 4.68
C GLY A 4 14.06 -4.58 4.20
N PRO A 5 14.14 -4.26 2.89
CA PRO A 5 14.74 -3.01 2.49
C PRO A 5 13.86 -1.87 3.01
N GLU A 6 14.41 -1.20 4.01
CA GLU A 6 14.07 0.15 4.46
C GLU A 6 13.89 1.06 3.24
N THR A 7 12.65 1.22 2.78
CA THR A 7 12.31 2.35 1.93
C THR A 7 11.88 3.50 2.82
N THR A 8 12.82 3.93 3.66
CA THR A 8 12.80 5.26 4.27
C THR A 8 12.90 6.24 3.11
N ASN A 9 11.74 6.69 2.63
CA ASN A 9 11.69 7.89 1.80
C ASN A 9 12.32 9.00 2.64
N LYS A 10 13.38 9.63 2.10
CA LYS A 10 14.25 10.61 2.74
C LYS A 10 13.57 11.97 2.99
N ASP A 11 12.28 11.97 3.28
CA ASP A 11 11.54 13.14 3.71
C ASP A 11 10.66 12.69 4.87
N GLY A 12 11.05 13.07 6.09
CA GLY A 12 10.50 12.58 7.36
C GLY A 12 9.04 12.97 7.64
N THR A 13 8.26 13.27 6.61
CA THR A 13 6.83 13.57 6.70
C THR A 13 6.04 12.58 5.85
N LEU A 14 5.87 11.35 6.36
CA LEU A 14 4.85 10.46 5.83
C LEU A 14 3.48 11.06 6.19
N ASN A 15 2.88 11.79 5.25
CA ASN A 15 1.45 12.13 5.27
C ASN A 15 0.66 10.90 5.73
N GLU A 16 -0.44 11.09 6.47
CA GLU A 16 -1.23 10.01 7.07
C GLU A 16 -1.58 8.87 6.07
N VAL A 17 -1.76 9.25 4.80
CA VAL A 17 -1.95 8.35 3.65
C VAL A 17 -0.72 7.47 3.38
N GLY A 18 0.50 8.02 3.43
CA GLY A 18 1.75 7.27 3.25
C GLY A 18 1.93 6.17 4.30
N GLN A 19 1.65 6.46 5.56
CA GLN A 19 1.71 5.46 6.63
C GLN A 19 0.67 4.34 6.43
N LYS A 20 -0.55 4.69 6.00
CA LYS A 20 -1.60 3.72 5.66
C LYS A 20 -1.21 2.84 4.47
N VAL A 21 -0.57 3.42 3.44
CA VAL A 21 -0.05 2.68 2.29
C VAL A 21 1.02 1.69 2.74
N GLU A 22 2.01 2.10 3.54
CA GLU A 22 3.08 1.20 4.01
C GLU A 22 2.55 0.04 4.85
N ARG A 23 1.63 0.31 5.78
CA ARG A 23 0.96 -0.72 6.58
C ARG A 23 0.23 -1.72 5.69
N CYS A 24 -0.50 -1.22 4.69
CA CYS A 24 -1.22 -2.05 3.73
C CYS A 24 -0.25 -2.89 2.89
N VAL A 25 0.83 -2.31 2.38
CA VAL A 25 1.85 -3.02 1.60
C VAL A 25 2.49 -4.13 2.42
N ALA A 26 2.83 -3.86 3.69
CA ALA A 26 3.38 -4.88 4.58
C ALA A 26 2.41 -6.03 4.84
N GLN A 27 1.10 -5.79 4.86
CA GLN A 27 0.10 -6.84 4.97
C GLN A 27 -0.04 -7.63 3.66
N VAL A 28 -0.12 -6.94 2.52
CA VAL A 28 -0.23 -7.56 1.19
C VAL A 28 1.01 -8.39 0.86
N MET A 29 2.20 -7.95 1.24
CA MET A 29 3.44 -8.71 1.05
C MET A 29 3.56 -9.94 1.95
N LYS A 30 2.87 -9.94 3.11
CA LYS A 30 2.76 -11.12 3.97
C LYS A 30 1.73 -12.12 3.46
N ASP A 31 0.84 -11.71 2.56
CA ASP A 31 -0.18 -12.58 2.00
C ASP A 31 0.43 -13.52 0.93
N PRO A 32 0.35 -14.84 1.11
CA PRO A 32 0.91 -15.80 0.17
C PRO A 32 0.12 -15.89 -1.15
N ASN A 33 -1.12 -15.40 -1.18
CA ASN A 33 -1.97 -15.37 -2.37
C ASN A 33 -1.77 -14.11 -3.20
N PHE A 34 -1.03 -13.12 -2.68
CA PHE A 34 -0.71 -11.91 -3.45
C PHE A 34 0.21 -12.24 -4.63
N LYS A 35 -0.39 -12.27 -5.82
CA LYS A 35 0.28 -12.45 -7.09
C LYS A 35 0.33 -11.10 -7.82
N PRO A 36 1.51 -10.49 -7.96
CA PRO A 36 1.67 -9.33 -8.83
C PRO A 36 1.39 -9.73 -10.27
N LYS A 37 1.07 -8.75 -11.12
CA LYS A 37 0.97 -8.99 -12.57
C LYS A 37 2.32 -9.44 -13.12
N THR A 38 2.28 -10.29 -14.15
CA THR A 38 3.48 -10.79 -14.84
C THR A 38 4.36 -9.62 -15.31
N GLY A 39 5.61 -9.57 -14.86
CA GLY A 39 6.57 -8.50 -15.18
C GLY A 39 6.54 -7.29 -14.24
N GLN A 40 5.67 -7.27 -13.23
CA GLN A 40 5.59 -6.20 -12.24
C GLN A 40 6.19 -6.63 -10.89
N ASP A 41 6.91 -5.74 -10.23
CA ASP A 41 7.49 -6.02 -8.91
C ASP A 41 6.38 -6.19 -7.85
N LYS A 42 6.57 -7.15 -6.92
CA LYS A 42 5.61 -7.42 -5.84
C LYS A 42 5.32 -6.17 -5.01
N LYS A 43 6.35 -5.36 -4.73
CA LYS A 43 6.23 -4.17 -3.89
C LYS A 43 5.46 -3.08 -4.62
N GLU A 44 5.74 -2.85 -5.89
CA GLU A 44 5.00 -1.88 -6.71
C GLU A 44 3.54 -2.26 -6.88
N ALA A 45 3.25 -3.54 -7.13
CA ALA A 45 1.88 -4.04 -7.24
C ALA A 45 1.13 -3.84 -5.92
N ALA A 46 1.76 -4.14 -4.79
CA ALA A 46 1.16 -3.93 -3.47
C ALA A 46 0.90 -2.45 -3.19
N ILE A 47 1.86 -1.56 -3.53
CA ILE A 47 1.71 -0.11 -3.37
C ILE A 47 0.54 0.41 -4.20
N ALA A 48 0.43 -0.03 -5.46
CA ALA A 48 -0.66 0.39 -6.36
C ALA A 48 -2.03 -0.05 -5.83
N VAL A 49 -2.17 -1.29 -5.37
CA VAL A 49 -3.40 -1.80 -4.76
C VAL A 49 -3.74 -1.01 -3.50
N CYS A 50 -2.78 -0.80 -2.61
CA CYS A 50 -2.99 -0.10 -1.35
C CYS A 50 -3.35 1.38 -1.56
N LYS A 51 -2.68 2.08 -2.46
CA LYS A 51 -3.04 3.45 -2.84
C LYS A 51 -4.46 3.51 -3.41
N ALA A 52 -4.80 2.61 -4.33
CA ALA A 52 -6.14 2.56 -4.91
C ALA A 52 -7.21 2.27 -3.85
N SER A 53 -6.95 1.35 -2.92
CA SER A 53 -7.87 1.04 -1.83
C SER A 53 -8.10 2.21 -0.89
N ILE A 54 -7.07 2.99 -0.57
CA ILE A 54 -7.20 4.15 0.33
C ILE A 54 -7.96 5.29 -0.36
N ILE A 55 -7.60 5.62 -1.60
CA ILE A 55 -8.28 6.64 -2.41
C ILE A 55 -9.75 6.25 -2.60
N ARG A 56 -10.01 4.99 -2.95
CA ARG A 56 -11.37 4.48 -3.15
C ARG A 56 -12.14 4.42 -1.84
N ALA A 57 -11.51 4.13 -0.70
CA ALA A 57 -12.16 4.17 0.61
C ALA A 57 -12.59 5.60 0.99
N GLU A 58 -11.79 6.61 0.69
CA GLU A 58 -12.19 8.01 0.88
C GLU A 58 -13.37 8.40 -0.02
N GLU A 59 -13.34 7.99 -1.30
CA GLU A 59 -14.42 8.26 -2.24
C GLU A 59 -15.72 7.52 -1.89
N VAL A 60 -15.63 6.25 -1.48
CA VAL A 60 -16.78 5.44 -1.05
C VAL A 60 -17.34 5.96 0.27
N ASN A 61 -16.52 6.34 1.25
CA ASN A 61 -16.99 6.93 2.50
C ASN A 61 -17.79 8.22 2.25
N LYS A 62 -17.33 9.05 1.31
CA LYS A 62 -18.05 10.27 0.89
C LYS A 62 -19.40 9.98 0.23
N GLN A 63 -19.56 8.86 -0.48
CA GLN A 63 -20.84 8.44 -1.06
C GLN A 63 -21.76 7.75 -0.05
N LEU A 64 -21.21 7.07 0.97
CA LEU A 64 -21.99 6.36 1.98
C LEU A 64 -22.58 7.30 3.05
N GLN A 65 -22.07 8.53 3.18
CA GLN A 65 -22.59 9.56 4.07
C GLN A 65 -23.65 10.48 3.43
N LYS A 66 -24.21 10.11 2.27
CA LYS A 66 -25.21 10.89 1.55
C LYS A 66 -26.55 10.16 1.48
#